data_AF-A0A0V9UGI8-F1
#
_entry.id   AF-A0A0V9UGI8-F1
#
_cell.length_a   1.000
_cell.length_b   1.000
_cell.length_c   1.000
_cell.angle_alpha   90.00
_cell.angle_beta   90.00
_cell.angle_gamma   90.00
#
_symmetry.space_group_name_H-M   'P 1'
#
loop_
_entity.id
_entity.type
_entity.pdbx_description
1 polymer ?
#
loop_
_entity_poly.entity_id
_entity_poly.type
_entity_poly.pdbx_seq_one_letter_code
_entity_poly.pdbx_strand_id
1 'polypeptide(L)'
;MVETPREHLVVLASEQADAAVADIEAMASVTQLLRPRLLLVLADPDVREGIRRTPGVLGVYDTAPDGEPLGLSLEEQLFVDAWVARHAPKTRPGEGSNWDTPGFEPPDIPGR
;
A
#
# COMPACT_ATOMS: atom_id res chain seq x y z
N MET A 1 -17.19 -7.39 -17.61
CA MET A 1 -17.07 -6.37 -16.56
C MET A 1 -15.58 -6.11 -16.39
N VAL A 2 -15.11 -4.89 -16.60
CA VAL A 2 -13.71 -4.55 -16.28
C VAL A 2 -13.67 -4.32 -14.78
N GLU A 3 -13.03 -5.22 -14.03
CA GLU A 3 -12.87 -5.03 -12.59
C GLU A 3 -11.96 -3.82 -12.32
N THR A 4 -12.31 -3.02 -11.32
CA THR A 4 -11.58 -1.80 -10.99
C THR A 4 -10.20 -2.17 -10.44
N PRO A 5 -9.11 -1.51 -10.89
CA PRO A 5 -7.78 -1.73 -10.34
C PRO A 5 -7.75 -1.53 -8.83
N ARG A 6 -7.10 -2.44 -8.12
CA ARG A 6 -6.91 -2.39 -6.66
C ARG A 6 -5.43 -2.25 -6.33
N GLU A 7 -5.17 -1.70 -5.15
CA GLU A 7 -3.80 -1.61 -4.65
C GLU A 7 -3.38 -2.94 -4.02
N HIS A 8 -2.18 -3.41 -4.35
CA HIS A 8 -1.59 -4.63 -3.84
C HIS A 8 -0.20 -4.35 -3.30
N LEU A 9 0.16 -5.02 -2.20
CA LEU A 9 1.54 -5.11 -1.75
C LEU A 9 2.28 -6.20 -2.53
N VAL A 10 3.43 -5.87 -3.09
CA VAL A 10 4.34 -6.84 -3.75
C VAL A 10 5.63 -6.90 -2.96
N VAL A 11 6.06 -8.13 -2.65
CA VAL A 11 7.31 -8.42 -1.94
C VAL A 11 8.24 -9.14 -2.90
N LEU A 12 9.47 -8.63 -3.04
CA LEU A 12 10.48 -9.19 -3.93
C LEU A 12 11.60 -9.88 -3.16
N ALA A 13 12.31 -10.77 -3.85
CA ALA A 13 13.55 -11.34 -3.38
C ALA A 13 14.68 -10.31 -3.58
N SER A 14 15.44 -10.02 -2.52
CA SER A 14 16.40 -8.91 -2.51
C SER A 14 17.43 -9.01 -3.63
N GLU A 15 17.90 -10.22 -3.97
CA GLU A 15 18.90 -10.42 -5.02
C GLU A 15 18.38 -10.20 -6.46
N GLN A 16 17.06 -10.18 -6.65
CA GLN A 16 16.40 -10.02 -7.96
C GLN A 16 15.55 -8.75 -8.05
N ALA A 17 15.55 -7.92 -7.00
CA ALA A 17 14.56 -6.87 -6.83
C ALA A 17 14.61 -5.80 -7.94
N ASP A 18 15.79 -5.33 -8.33
CA ASP A 18 15.88 -4.27 -9.37
C ASP A 18 15.35 -4.73 -10.74
N ALA A 19 15.61 -5.98 -11.13
CA ALA A 19 15.07 -6.55 -12.36
C ALA A 19 13.56 -6.73 -12.29
N ALA A 20 13.07 -7.30 -11.17
CA ALA A 20 11.64 -7.50 -10.95
C ALA A 20 10.87 -6.18 -10.86
N VAL A 21 11.43 -5.12 -10.28
CA VAL A 21 10.83 -3.77 -10.27
C VAL A 21 10.60 -3.27 -11.69
N ALA A 22 11.60 -3.37 -12.57
CA ALA A 22 11.48 -2.91 -13.95
C ALA A 22 10.41 -3.68 -14.73
N ASP A 23 10.33 -5.00 -14.55
CA ASP A 23 9.31 -5.84 -15.16
C ASP A 23 7.90 -5.48 -14.65
N ILE A 24 7.76 -5.20 -13.34
CA ILE A 24 6.49 -4.80 -12.74
C ILE A 24 6.05 -3.42 -13.21
N GLU A 25 6.96 -2.44 -13.30
CA GLU A 25 6.68 -1.09 -13.81
C GLU A 25 6.17 -1.10 -15.26
N ALA A 26 6.58 -2.10 -16.06
CA ALA A 26 6.09 -2.28 -17.43
C ALA A 26 4.65 -2.81 -17.49
N MET A 27 4.15 -3.42 -16.41
CA MET A 27 2.85 -4.11 -16.35
C MET A 27 1.80 -3.34 -15.54
N ALA A 28 2.22 -2.61 -14.50
CA ALA A 28 1.32 -1.98 -13.54
C ALA A 28 1.84 -0.60 -13.07
N SER A 29 0.93 0.21 -12.55
CA SER A 29 1.30 1.50 -11.94
C SER A 29 1.83 1.26 -10.53
N VAL A 30 3.14 1.47 -10.33
CA VAL A 30 3.78 1.47 -9.00
C VAL A 30 3.47 2.79 -8.32
N THR A 31 2.70 2.75 -7.23
CA THR A 31 2.32 3.96 -6.47
C THR A 31 3.33 4.31 -5.40
N GLN A 32 3.95 3.30 -4.78
CA GLN A 32 5.00 3.46 -3.78
C GLN A 32 6.04 2.35 -3.90
N LEU A 33 7.29 2.71 -3.61
CA LEU A 33 8.42 1.79 -3.61
C LEU A 33 9.24 2.06 -2.36
N LEU A 34 9.34 1.06 -1.47
CA LEU A 34 10.36 1.03 -0.43
C LEU A 34 11.48 0.09 -0.89
N ARG A 35 12.59 0.72 -1.26
CA ARG A 35 13.80 -0.01 -1.65
C ARG A 35 14.28 -0.89 -0.48
N PRO A 36 14.81 -2.08 -0.76
CA PRO A 36 15.06 -2.62 -2.10
C PRO A 36 13.86 -3.35 -2.72
N ARG A 37 12.89 -3.83 -1.94
CA ARG A 37 12.06 -4.98 -2.36
C ARG A 37 10.55 -4.89 -2.12
N LEU A 38 10.02 -3.78 -1.60
CA LEU A 38 8.60 -3.63 -1.32
C LEU A 38 7.95 -2.60 -2.25
N LEU A 39 6.88 -3.00 -2.91
CA LEU A 39 6.12 -2.14 -3.83
C LEU A 39 4.65 -2.12 -3.45
N LEU A 40 4.00 -0.99 -3.66
CA LEU A 40 2.56 -0.91 -3.80
C LEU A 40 2.22 -0.65 -5.26
N VAL A 41 1.30 -1.44 -5.80
CA VAL A 41 0.94 -1.40 -7.22
C VAL A 41 -0.57 -1.34 -7.39
N LEU A 42 -1.04 -0.55 -8.35
CA LEU A 42 -2.43 -0.59 -8.81
C LEU A 42 -2.53 -1.56 -9.99
N ALA A 43 -3.25 -2.65 -9.78
CA ALA A 43 -3.42 -3.71 -10.78
C ALA A 43 -4.86 -4.27 -10.77
N ASP A 44 -5.37 -4.58 -11.95
CA ASP A 44 -6.52 -5.48 -12.11
C ASP A 44 -6.09 -6.94 -11.90
N PRO A 45 -7.04 -7.90 -11.82
CA PRO A 45 -6.71 -9.29 -11.53
C PRO A 45 -5.80 -9.96 -12.55
N ASP A 46 -5.92 -9.64 -13.84
CA ASP A 46 -5.09 -10.25 -14.89
C ASP A 46 -3.64 -9.76 -14.76
N VAL A 47 -3.45 -8.47 -14.53
CA VAL A 47 -2.13 -7.87 -14.27
C VAL A 47 -1.53 -8.39 -12.98
N ARG A 48 -2.31 -8.52 -11.91
CA ARG A 48 -1.88 -9.09 -10.61
C ARG A 48 -1.35 -10.51 -10.78
N GLU A 49 -2.04 -11.36 -11.53
CA GLU A 49 -1.58 -12.72 -11.84
C GLU A 49 -0.35 -12.73 -12.73
N GLY A 50 -0.19 -11.72 -13.60
CA GLY A 50 1.05 -11.48 -14.32
C GLY A 50 2.23 -11.21 -13.36
N ILE A 51 2.05 -10.27 -12.43
CA ILE A 51 3.06 -9.90 -11.42
C ILE A 51 3.45 -11.11 -10.56
N ARG A 52 2.48 -11.94 -10.13
CA ARG A 52 2.76 -13.16 -9.35
C ARG A 52 3.72 -14.13 -10.06
N ARG A 53 3.77 -14.10 -11.40
CA ARG A 53 4.63 -14.99 -12.21
C ARG A 53 5.98 -14.35 -12.55
N THR A 54 6.19 -13.08 -12.23
CA THR A 54 7.46 -12.39 -12.48
C THR A 54 8.58 -13.02 -11.64
N PRO A 55 9.72 -13.40 -12.24
CA PRO A 55 10.88 -13.88 -11.49
C PRO A 55 11.30 -12.90 -10.39
N GLY A 56 11.59 -13.41 -9.19
CA GLY A 56 11.95 -12.58 -8.05
C GLY A 56 10.77 -12.05 -7.23
N VAL A 57 9.51 -12.29 -7.62
CA VAL A 57 8.35 -12.00 -6.77
C VAL A 57 8.16 -13.10 -5.74
N LEU A 58 8.22 -12.75 -4.46
CA LEU A 58 7.95 -13.65 -3.33
C LEU A 58 6.45 -13.74 -3.02
N GLY A 59 5.73 -12.64 -3.18
CA GLY A 59 4.29 -12.62 -2.95
C GLY A 59 3.62 -11.33 -3.40
N VAL A 60 2.32 -11.45 -3.64
CA VAL A 60 1.41 -10.34 -3.93
C VAL A 60 0.23 -10.45 -2.97
N TYR A 61 -0.10 -9.38 -2.26
CA TYR A 61 -1.02 -9.40 -1.13
C TYR A 61 -2.08 -8.30 -1.23
N ASP A 62 -3.33 -8.66 -0.98
CA ASP A 62 -4.46 -7.73 -0.84
C ASP A 62 -4.68 -7.27 0.62
N THR A 63 -4.05 -7.96 1.57
CA THR A 63 -4.10 -7.69 3.02
C THR A 63 -2.70 -7.92 3.61
N ALA A 64 -2.54 -7.71 4.92
CA ALA A 64 -1.27 -7.99 5.59
C ALA A 64 -0.78 -9.43 5.27
N PRO A 65 0.52 -9.62 4.98
CA PRO A 65 1.10 -10.96 4.86
C PRO A 65 1.12 -11.65 6.22
N ASP A 66 0.00 -12.28 6.60
CA ASP A 66 -0.14 -12.98 7.88
C ASP A 66 0.51 -14.37 7.82
N GLY A 67 1.39 -14.68 8.77
CA GLY A 67 1.92 -16.03 8.98
C GLY A 67 3.13 -16.44 8.12
N GLU A 68 3.56 -15.61 7.17
CA GLU A 68 4.76 -15.87 6.36
C GLU A 68 5.97 -15.08 6.90
N PRO A 69 7.05 -15.75 7.36
CA PRO A 69 8.23 -15.05 7.85
C PRO A 69 9.02 -14.47 6.68
N LEU A 70 8.64 -13.27 6.24
CA LEU A 70 9.30 -12.53 5.14
C LEU A 70 10.65 -11.91 5.53
N GLY A 71 11.06 -12.05 6.79
CA GLY A 71 12.30 -11.48 7.33
C GLY A 71 12.36 -9.97 7.17
N LEU A 72 11.23 -9.28 7.39
CA LEU A 72 11.15 -7.84 7.21
C LEU A 72 12.02 -7.11 8.23
N SER A 73 12.73 -6.08 7.78
CA SER A 73 13.34 -5.10 8.69
C SER A 73 12.25 -4.29 9.41
N LEU A 74 12.64 -3.54 10.45
CA LEU A 74 11.69 -2.65 11.15
C LEU A 74 11.07 -1.62 10.20
N GLU A 75 11.85 -1.06 9.28
CA GLU A 75 11.38 -0.06 8.31
C GLU A 75 10.41 -0.68 7.30
N GLU A 76 10.71 -1.89 6.84
CA GLU A 76 9.83 -2.68 5.96
C GLU A 76 8.51 -3.02 6.65
N GLN A 77 8.56 -3.42 7.92
CA GLN A 77 7.36 -3.69 8.71
C GLN A 77 6.50 -2.43 8.84
N LEU A 78 7.09 -1.28 9.16
CA LEU A 78 6.37 -0.02 9.28
C LEU A 78 5.69 0.38 7.96
N PHE A 79 6.32 0.10 6.82
CA PHE A 79 5.72 0.34 5.51
C PHE A 79 4.47 -0.53 5.29
N VAL A 80 4.56 -1.82 5.59
CA VAL A 80 3.43 -2.75 5.50
C VAL A 80 2.31 -2.33 6.45
N ASP A 81 2.64 -1.99 7.70
CA ASP A 81 1.66 -1.56 8.71
C ASP A 81 0.93 -0.29 8.28
N ALA A 82 1.63 0.68 7.70
CA ALA A 82 1.03 1.91 7.19
C ALA A 82 0.07 1.64 6.01
N TRP A 83 0.44 0.73 5.11
CA TRP A 83 -0.42 0.30 4.02
C TRP A 83 -1.68 -0.42 4.52
N VAL A 84 -1.54 -1.34 5.49
CA VAL A 84 -2.68 -2.03 6.13
C VAL A 84 -3.59 -1.04 6.84
N ALA A 85 -3.03 -0.10 7.61
CA ALA A 85 -3.80 0.92 8.33
C ALA A 85 -4.61 1.83 7.41
N ARG A 86 -4.17 2.06 6.17
CA ARG A 86 -4.93 2.83 5.16
C ARG A 86 -6.19 2.11 4.67
N HIS A 87 -6.19 0.78 4.69
CA HIS A 87 -7.34 -0.04 4.30
C HIS A 87 -8.39 -0.12 5.41
N ALA A 88 -8.03 0.24 6.64
CA ALA A 88 -8.99 0.31 7.74
C ALA A 88 -10.01 1.46 7.49
N PRO A 89 -11.31 1.22 7.76
CA PRO A 89 -12.31 2.26 7.65
C PRO A 89 -11.99 3.40 8.62
N LYS A 90 -11.93 4.63 8.11
CA LYS A 90 -11.68 5.81 8.93
C LYS A 90 -12.99 6.37 9.46
N THR A 91 -13.12 6.46 10.78
CA THR A 91 -14.17 7.28 11.39
C THR A 91 -13.75 8.74 11.28
N ARG A 92 -14.59 9.57 10.66
CA ARG A 92 -14.36 11.01 10.52
C ARG A 92 -15.45 11.76 11.30
N PRO A 93 -15.20 12.08 12.58
CA PRO A 93 -16.11 12.91 13.34
C PRO A 93 -16.33 14.23 12.60
N GLY A 94 -17.59 14.64 12.43
CA GLY A 94 -17.95 15.87 11.74
C GLY A 94 -18.02 15.78 10.21
N GLU A 95 -17.74 14.62 9.59
CA GLU A 95 -17.92 14.45 8.15
C GLU A 95 -19.38 14.68 7.73
N GLY A 96 -19.59 15.55 6.73
CA GLY A 96 -20.91 15.97 6.26
C GLY A 96 -21.62 17.00 7.15
N SER A 97 -21.00 17.41 8.26
CA SER A 97 -21.53 18.48 9.11
C SER A 97 -21.15 19.86 8.57
N ASN A 98 -21.90 20.90 8.95
CA ASN A 98 -21.55 22.27 8.59
C ASN A 98 -20.27 22.70 9.30
N TRP A 99 -19.54 23.65 8.71
CA TRP A 99 -18.32 24.21 9.31
C TRP A 99 -18.55 24.81 10.70
N ASP A 100 -19.75 25.31 10.99
CA ASP A 100 -20.12 25.91 12.29
C ASP A 100 -20.67 24.89 13.31
N THR A 101 -20.43 23.60 13.10
CA THR A 101 -20.95 22.56 14.02
C THR A 101 -20.24 22.68 15.38
N PRO A 102 -21.00 22.89 16.48
CA PRO A 102 -20.40 23.02 17.81
C PRO A 102 -19.56 21.79 18.18
N GLY A 103 -18.38 22.01 18.78
CA GLY A 103 -17.42 20.96 19.14
C GLY A 103 -16.40 20.61 18.04
N PHE A 104 -16.45 21.31 16.90
CA PHE A 104 -15.47 21.23 15.81
C PHE A 104 -14.79 22.58 15.52
N GLU A 105 -14.86 23.52 16.48
CA GLU A 105 -14.20 24.81 16.36
C GLU A 105 -12.68 24.62 16.20
N PRO A 106 -12.01 25.44 15.36
CA PRO A 106 -10.56 25.39 15.25
C PRO A 106 -9.92 25.64 16.63
N PRO A 107 -8.76 25.03 16.92
CA PRO A 107 -8.05 25.32 18.15
C PRO A 107 -7.72 26.81 18.24
N ASP A 108 -7.74 27.35 19.46
CA ASP A 108 -7.43 28.76 19.71
C ASP A 108 -6.08 29.15 19.08
N ILE A 109 -6.00 30.38 18.59
CA ILE A 109 -4.80 30.93 17.97
C ILE A 109 -3.68 30.95 19.02
N PRO A 110 -2.48 30.38 18.75
CA PRO A 110 -1.39 30.41 19.70
C PRO A 110 -1.04 31.85 20.12
N GLY A 111 -1.04 32.13 21.43
CA GLY A 111 -0.47 33.35 22.01
C GLY A 111 -1.45 34.48 22.32
N ARG A 112 -2.69 34.17 22.72
CA ARG A 112 -3.52 35.12 23.47
C ARG A 112 -3.51 34.84 24.97
#